data_AF-A0A945TH23-F1
#
_entry.id   AF-A0A945TH23-F1
#
_cell.length_a   1.000
_cell.length_b   1.000
_cell.length_c   1.000
_cell.angle_alpha   90.00
_cell.angle_beta   90.00
_cell.angle_gamma   90.00
#
_symmetry.space_group_name_H-M   'P 1'
#
loop_
_entity.id
_entity.type
_entity.pdbx_description
1 polymer ?
#
loop_
_entity_poly.entity_id
_entity_poly.type
_entity_poly.pdbx_seq_one_letter_code
_entity_poly.pdbx_strand_id
1 'polypeptide(L)'
;TDYLDIVLIHSNGDDLDILHQTDAFATLERLKEKGDIRYIGMSTKSVAGSIAALEVSDVLMLTLNLEDQSNINVLKAAEKKDTGILLKKVFASGHQTAEESLAFALGQRGVHSAVVGTIDSGHLKENVYFADSI
;
A
#
# COMPACT_ATOMS: atom_id res chain seq x y z
N THR A 1 10.28 8.27 -19.08
CA THR A 1 10.81 7.21 -18.21
C THR A 1 10.90 5.94 -19.01
N ASP A 2 11.91 5.12 -18.77
CA ASP A 2 12.20 3.82 -19.41
C ASP A 2 11.96 2.63 -18.48
N TYR A 3 11.87 2.86 -17.16
CA TYR A 3 11.45 1.89 -16.16
C TYR A 3 10.40 2.49 -15.21
N LEU A 4 9.81 1.62 -14.38
CA LEU A 4 8.94 1.98 -13.24
C LEU A 4 9.54 1.46 -11.93
N ASP A 5 9.56 2.28 -10.87
CA ASP A 5 10.06 1.84 -9.57
C ASP A 5 9.17 0.76 -8.94
N ILE A 6 7.85 1.00 -8.90
CA ILE A 6 6.88 0.09 -8.27
C ILE A 6 5.68 -0.09 -9.19
N VAL A 7 5.29 -1.34 -9.46
CA VAL A 7 4.02 -1.67 -10.12
C VAL A 7 3.20 -2.59 -9.24
N LEU A 8 1.98 -2.14 -8.92
CA LEU A 8 1.05 -2.89 -8.08
C LEU A 8 -0.14 -3.36 -8.90
N ILE A 9 -0.48 -4.64 -8.80
CA ILE A 9 -1.73 -5.17 -9.36
C ILE A 9 -2.91 -4.41 -8.73
N HIS A 10 -3.77 -3.87 -9.59
CA HIS A 10 -4.94 -3.11 -9.20
C HIS A 10 -6.14 -4.04 -9.02
N SER A 11 -6.31 -4.57 -7.81
CA SER A 11 -7.36 -5.55 -7.54
C SER A 11 -8.77 -5.01 -7.78
N ASN A 12 -9.64 -5.84 -8.34
CA ASN A 12 -11.07 -5.57 -8.39
C ASN A 12 -11.77 -5.87 -7.04
N GLY A 13 -11.13 -6.63 -6.15
CA GLY A 13 -11.65 -7.07 -4.86
C GLY A 13 -11.59 -8.59 -4.68
N ASP A 14 -11.45 -9.34 -5.77
CA ASP A 14 -11.22 -10.77 -5.76
C ASP A 14 -9.70 -11.05 -5.74
N ASP A 15 -9.06 -10.65 -4.64
CA ASP A 15 -7.61 -10.68 -4.51
C ASP A 15 -7.04 -12.10 -4.70
N LEU A 16 -7.72 -13.12 -4.15
CA LEU A 16 -7.25 -14.50 -4.19
C LEU A 16 -7.39 -15.11 -5.59
N ASP A 17 -8.47 -14.82 -6.32
CA ASP A 17 -8.61 -15.28 -7.70
C ASP A 17 -7.50 -14.69 -8.59
N ILE A 18 -7.23 -13.39 -8.46
CA ILE A 18 -6.13 -12.73 -9.17
C ILE A 18 -4.79 -13.41 -8.84
N LEU A 19 -4.52 -13.69 -7.57
CA LEU A 19 -3.28 -14.33 -7.12
C LEU A 19 -3.11 -15.78 -7.60
N HIS A 20 -4.21 -16.53 -7.71
CA HIS A 20 -4.15 -17.99 -7.91
C HIS A 20 -4.56 -18.46 -9.30
N GLN A 21 -5.40 -17.69 -10.00
CA GLN A 21 -6.03 -18.10 -11.26
C GLN A 21 -5.60 -17.24 -12.47
N THR A 22 -4.76 -16.22 -12.25
CA THR A 22 -4.24 -15.37 -13.34
C THR A 22 -2.72 -15.43 -13.43
N ASP A 23 -2.17 -14.92 -14.52
CA ASP A 23 -0.74 -14.80 -14.75
C ASP A 23 -0.19 -13.39 -14.42
N ALA A 24 -0.95 -12.58 -13.68
CA ALA A 24 -0.60 -11.18 -13.43
C ALA A 24 0.74 -11.04 -12.69
N PHE A 25 0.95 -11.77 -11.59
CA PHE A 25 2.23 -11.75 -10.86
C PHE A 25 3.37 -12.35 -11.69
N ALA A 26 3.13 -13.48 -12.37
CA ALA A 26 4.14 -14.08 -13.25
C ALA A 26 4.57 -13.13 -14.37
N THR A 27 3.66 -12.28 -14.86
CA THR A 27 3.97 -11.24 -15.84
C THR A 27 4.80 -10.12 -15.23
N LEU A 28 4.47 -9.66 -14.02
CA LEU A 28 5.25 -8.65 -13.31
C LEU A 28 6.67 -9.13 -13.01
N GLU A 29 6.85 -10.40 -12.61
CA GLU A 29 8.19 -10.99 -12.40
C GLU A 29 9.03 -10.96 -13.68
N ARG A 30 8.47 -11.37 -14.84
CA ARG A 30 9.20 -11.29 -16.12
C ARG A 30 9.60 -9.86 -16.48
N LEU A 31 8.74 -8.88 -16.20
CA LEU A 31 9.05 -7.46 -16.43
C LEU A 31 10.12 -6.94 -15.46
N LYS A 32 10.13 -7.44 -14.22
CA LYS A 32 11.15 -7.16 -13.22
C LYS A 32 12.52 -7.74 -13.62
N GLU A 33 12.55 -9.00 -14.04
CA GLU A 33 13.76 -9.67 -14.55
C GLU A 33 14.37 -8.95 -15.76
N LYS A 34 13.52 -8.39 -16.64
CA LYS A 34 13.96 -7.59 -17.79
C LYS A 34 14.49 -6.20 -17.42
N GLY A 35 14.20 -5.73 -16.21
CA GLY A 35 14.58 -4.39 -15.72
C GLY A 35 13.57 -3.29 -16.05
N ASP A 36 12.39 -3.64 -16.60
CA ASP A 36 11.33 -2.66 -16.91
C ASP A 36 10.64 -2.17 -15.61
N ILE A 37 10.66 -2.99 -14.55
CA ILE A 37 10.08 -2.69 -13.23
C ILE A 37 11.10 -3.04 -12.13
N ARG A 38 11.25 -2.22 -11.08
CA ARG A 38 12.17 -2.53 -9.98
C ARG A 38 11.53 -3.38 -8.88
N TYR A 39 10.30 -3.05 -8.50
CA TYR A 39 9.56 -3.71 -7.43
C TYR A 39 8.11 -3.98 -7.85
N ILE A 40 7.58 -5.11 -7.43
CA ILE A 40 6.24 -5.56 -7.81
C ILE A 40 5.39 -5.83 -6.57
N GLY A 41 4.08 -5.86 -6.76
CA GLY A 41 3.17 -6.30 -5.71
C GLY A 41 1.71 -6.05 -6.03
N MET A 42 0.90 -5.77 -5.01
CA MET A 42 -0.55 -5.69 -5.15
C MET A 42 -1.18 -4.65 -4.24
N SER A 43 -2.20 -3.96 -4.77
CA SER A 43 -3.12 -3.13 -4.00
C SER A 43 -4.38 -3.95 -3.71
N THR A 44 -4.40 -4.62 -2.56
CA THR A 44 -5.45 -5.56 -2.17
C THR A 44 -6.68 -4.85 -1.58
N LYS A 45 -7.78 -5.59 -1.40
CA LYS A 45 -9.00 -5.07 -0.74
C LYS A 45 -9.48 -5.95 0.42
N SER A 46 -9.01 -7.18 0.52
CA SER A 46 -9.38 -8.16 1.55
C SER A 46 -8.17 -8.53 2.40
N VAL A 47 -8.39 -8.81 3.69
CA VAL A 47 -7.31 -9.25 4.60
C VAL A 47 -6.70 -10.58 4.14
N ALA A 48 -7.53 -11.51 3.67
CA ALA A 48 -7.05 -12.79 3.14
C ALA A 48 -6.16 -12.61 1.91
N GLY A 49 -6.57 -11.73 0.98
CA GLY A 49 -5.76 -11.32 -0.16
C GLY A 49 -4.45 -10.66 0.24
N SER A 50 -4.49 -9.74 1.21
CA SER A 50 -3.29 -9.10 1.74
C SER A 50 -2.30 -10.11 2.32
N ILE A 51 -2.77 -11.10 3.08
CA ILE A 51 -1.92 -12.15 3.65
C ILE A 51 -1.32 -13.02 2.55
N ALA A 52 -2.11 -13.45 1.56
CA ALA A 52 -1.62 -14.28 0.47
C ALA A 52 -0.61 -13.52 -0.42
N ALA A 53 -0.85 -12.24 -0.68
CA ALA A 53 0.02 -11.41 -1.51
C ALA A 53 1.41 -11.16 -0.89
N LEU A 54 1.56 -11.32 0.43
CA LEU A 54 2.87 -11.24 1.11
C LEU A 54 3.87 -12.30 0.65
N GLU A 55 3.44 -13.41 0.07
CA GLU A 55 4.35 -14.45 -0.44
C GLU A 55 5.04 -14.05 -1.75
N VAL A 56 4.48 -13.08 -2.48
CA VAL A 56 4.85 -12.79 -3.87
C VAL A 56 5.14 -11.32 -4.16
N SER A 57 4.96 -10.44 -3.16
CA SER A 57 5.10 -8.99 -3.34
C SER A 57 6.36 -8.46 -2.68
N ASP A 58 7.08 -7.57 -3.37
CA ASP A 58 8.06 -6.68 -2.74
C ASP A 58 7.36 -5.57 -1.96
N VAL A 59 6.22 -5.08 -2.48
CA VAL A 59 5.45 -3.96 -1.91
C VAL A 59 3.96 -4.26 -1.89
N LEU A 60 3.29 -4.07 -0.76
CA LEU A 60 1.83 -4.10 -0.67
C LEU A 60 1.25 -2.72 -0.42
N MET A 61 0.10 -2.46 -1.06
CA MET A 61 -0.72 -1.28 -0.75
C MET A 61 -2.00 -1.67 -0.02
N LEU A 62 -2.12 -1.24 1.23
CA LEU A 62 -3.16 -1.66 2.16
C LEU A 62 -4.05 -0.47 2.57
N THR A 63 -5.34 -0.72 2.78
CA THR A 63 -6.20 0.25 3.46
C THR A 63 -5.91 0.20 4.96
N LEU A 64 -5.66 1.37 5.55
CA LEU A 64 -5.60 1.57 6.99
C LEU A 64 -5.99 3.01 7.31
N ASN A 65 -6.96 3.19 8.20
CA ASN A 65 -7.37 4.48 8.76
C ASN A 65 -8.08 4.26 10.10
N LEU A 66 -8.57 5.33 10.74
CA LEU A 66 -9.18 5.23 12.07
C LEU A 66 -10.45 4.35 12.09
N GLU A 67 -11.15 4.21 10.95
CA GLU A 67 -12.37 3.41 10.79
C GLU A 67 -12.09 1.96 10.36
N ASP A 68 -11.08 1.75 9.50
CA ASP A 68 -10.71 0.43 8.98
C ASP A 68 -9.27 0.07 9.42
N GLN A 69 -9.21 -0.77 10.44
CA GLN A 69 -7.97 -1.30 11.01
C GLN A 69 -7.76 -2.78 10.69
N SER A 70 -8.53 -3.33 9.75
CA SER A 70 -8.57 -4.78 9.46
C SER A 70 -7.21 -5.34 9.02
N ASN A 71 -6.36 -4.53 8.38
CA ASN A 71 -5.03 -4.92 7.92
C ASN A 71 -3.91 -4.72 8.97
N ILE A 72 -4.19 -4.30 10.21
CA ILE A 72 -3.14 -4.00 11.19
C ILE A 72 -2.22 -5.20 11.48
N ASN A 73 -2.78 -6.41 11.47
CA ASN A 73 -2.00 -7.64 11.67
C ASN A 73 -1.16 -8.01 10.44
N VAL A 74 -1.56 -7.56 9.24
CA VAL A 74 -0.79 -7.76 8.01
C VAL A 74 0.52 -6.98 8.07
N LEU A 75 0.54 -5.79 8.67
CA LEU A 75 1.76 -4.98 8.84
C LEU A 75 2.87 -5.75 9.59
N LYS A 76 2.49 -6.46 10.66
CA LYS A 76 3.43 -7.29 11.43
C LYS A 76 3.96 -8.48 10.64
N ALA A 77 3.14 -9.02 9.74
CA ALA A 77 3.55 -10.12 8.86
C ALA A 77 4.47 -9.61 7.74
N ALA A 78 4.20 -8.42 7.21
CA ALA A 78 5.03 -7.75 6.21
C ALA A 78 6.44 -7.47 6.71
N GLU A 79 6.59 -6.98 7.96
CA GLU A 79 7.89 -6.74 8.57
C GLU A 79 8.75 -8.02 8.63
N LYS A 80 8.15 -9.16 8.94
CA LYS A 80 8.87 -10.45 9.00
C LYS A 80 9.34 -10.94 7.64
N LYS A 81 8.77 -10.43 6.56
CA LYS A 81 9.02 -10.84 5.18
C LYS A 81 9.76 -9.79 4.36
N ASP A 82 10.18 -8.71 4.98
CA ASP A 82 10.83 -7.58 4.31
C ASP A 82 9.97 -7.00 3.17
N THR A 83 8.64 -6.98 3.34
CA THR A 83 7.71 -6.43 2.37
C THR A 83 7.44 -4.95 2.67
N GLY A 84 7.69 -4.08 1.70
CA GLY A 84 7.37 -2.65 1.79
C GLY A 84 5.87 -2.40 1.90
N ILE A 85 5.46 -1.44 2.72
CA ILE A 85 4.04 -1.09 2.90
C ILE A 85 3.76 0.35 2.49
N LEU A 86 2.80 0.49 1.56
CA LEU A 86 2.14 1.73 1.22
C LEU A 86 0.72 1.74 1.80
N LEU A 87 0.34 2.77 2.54
CA LEU A 87 -1.03 2.93 3.00
C LEU A 87 -1.85 3.75 2.00
N LYS A 88 -3.10 3.34 1.77
CA LYS A 88 -4.10 4.10 1.03
C LYS A 88 -5.30 4.42 1.92
N LYS A 89 -6.05 5.46 1.53
CA LYS A 89 -7.26 5.92 2.23
C LYS A 89 -7.04 6.26 3.70
N VAL A 90 -5.88 6.81 4.05
CA VAL A 90 -5.56 7.20 5.43
C VAL A 90 -6.56 8.21 6.01
N PHE A 91 -7.20 9.02 5.16
CA PHE A 91 -8.24 10.00 5.54
C PHE A 91 -9.68 9.50 5.39
N ALA A 92 -9.90 8.18 5.32
CA ALA A 92 -11.23 7.59 5.08
C ALA A 92 -11.98 8.21 3.88
N SER A 93 -11.25 8.54 2.80
CA SER A 93 -11.81 9.24 1.62
C SER A 93 -12.29 10.68 1.88
N GLY A 94 -11.64 11.39 2.83
CA GLY A 94 -11.90 12.80 3.13
C GLY A 94 -12.82 13.03 4.33
N HIS A 95 -13.23 11.98 5.05
CA HIS A 95 -14.09 12.09 6.24
C HIS A 95 -13.29 12.35 7.53
N GLN A 96 -11.96 12.30 7.47
CA GLN A 96 -11.06 12.46 8.62
C GLN A 96 -10.03 13.56 8.36
N THR A 97 -9.56 14.19 9.44
CA THR A 97 -8.58 15.27 9.40
C THR A 97 -7.16 14.71 9.21
N ALA A 98 -6.25 15.54 8.71
CA ALA A 98 -4.87 15.12 8.43
C ALA A 98 -4.10 14.71 9.70
N GLU A 99 -4.24 15.48 10.77
CA GLU A 99 -3.48 15.31 12.02
C GLU A 99 -3.62 13.91 12.62
N GLU A 100 -4.83 13.54 13.05
CA GLU A 100 -5.08 12.27 13.75
C GLU A 100 -4.88 11.08 12.81
N SER A 101 -5.30 11.19 11.55
CA SER A 101 -5.16 10.12 10.57
C SER A 101 -3.70 9.83 10.22
N LEU A 102 -2.86 10.85 10.02
CA LEU A 102 -1.44 10.63 9.73
C LEU A 102 -0.71 10.10 10.95
N ALA A 103 -0.95 10.68 12.14
CA ALA A 103 -0.38 10.20 13.39
C ALA A 103 -0.70 8.71 13.62
N PHE A 104 -1.95 8.31 13.42
CA PHE A 104 -2.35 6.91 13.51
C PHE A 104 -1.68 6.04 12.43
N ALA A 105 -1.75 6.45 11.16
CA ALA A 105 -1.31 5.62 10.03
C ALA A 105 0.21 5.44 9.98
N LEU A 106 0.98 6.52 10.11
CA LEU A 106 2.45 6.51 10.05
C LEU A 106 3.09 6.08 11.37
N GLY A 107 2.38 6.20 12.50
CA GLY A 107 2.82 5.67 13.80
C GLY A 107 2.85 4.14 13.89
N GLN A 108 2.33 3.43 12.88
CA GLN A 108 2.37 1.97 12.86
C GLN A 108 3.76 1.47 12.43
N ARG A 109 4.33 0.58 13.25
CA ARG A 109 5.57 -0.13 12.91
C ARG A 109 5.39 -0.94 11.61
N GLY A 110 6.36 -0.82 10.69
CA GLY A 110 6.35 -1.51 9.40
C GLY A 110 5.67 -0.73 8.26
N VAL A 111 5.08 0.43 8.53
CA VAL A 111 4.60 1.34 7.49
C VAL A 111 5.76 2.18 6.97
N HIS A 112 5.86 2.31 5.64
CA HIS A 112 6.94 3.04 4.98
C HIS A 112 6.46 4.35 4.36
N SER A 113 5.21 4.39 3.89
CA SER A 113 4.63 5.60 3.30
C SER A 113 3.10 5.55 3.32
N ALA A 114 2.49 6.74 3.35
CA ALA A 114 1.06 6.93 3.14
C ALA A 114 0.82 7.70 1.83
N VAL A 115 0.00 7.15 0.95
CA VAL A 115 -0.40 7.79 -0.30
C VAL A 115 -1.64 8.64 -0.04
N VAL A 116 -1.43 9.95 -0.06
CA VAL A 116 -2.46 10.96 0.16
C VAL A 116 -2.81 11.66 -1.14
N GLY A 117 -4.09 11.62 -1.53
CA GLY A 117 -4.58 12.33 -2.70
C GLY A 117 -5.05 13.74 -2.34
N THR A 118 -4.43 14.76 -2.92
CA THR A 118 -4.94 16.14 -2.90
C THR A 118 -4.50 16.88 -4.15
N ILE A 119 -5.34 17.78 -4.63
CA ILE A 119 -5.00 18.76 -5.68
C ILE A 119 -4.90 20.19 -5.11
N ASP A 120 -5.22 20.37 -3.83
CA ASP A 120 -5.13 21.65 -3.14
C ASP A 120 -3.76 21.78 -2.46
N SER A 121 -3.06 22.88 -2.77
CA SER A 121 -1.71 23.13 -2.25
C SER A 121 -1.67 23.45 -0.75
N GLY A 122 -2.76 23.98 -0.18
CA GLY A 122 -2.92 24.19 1.25
C GLY A 122 -3.03 22.86 1.98
N HIS A 123 -3.91 21.97 1.51
CA HIS A 123 -4.03 20.61 2.04
C HIS A 123 -2.70 19.84 1.89
N LEU A 124 -1.98 19.99 0.77
CA LEU A 124 -0.68 19.33 0.62
C LEU A 124 0.33 19.79 1.69
N LYS A 125 0.43 21.10 1.94
CA LYS A 125 1.31 21.66 2.98
C LYS A 125 0.92 21.19 4.36
N GLU A 126 -0.37 21.16 4.66
CA GLU A 126 -0.91 20.66 5.93
C GLU A 126 -0.57 19.17 6.14
N ASN A 127 -0.81 18.33 5.12
CA ASN A 127 -0.47 16.91 5.18
C ASN A 127 1.03 16.68 5.43
N VAL A 128 1.90 17.45 4.75
CA VAL A 128 3.35 17.37 4.96
C VAL A 128 3.73 17.82 6.36
N TYR A 129 3.15 18.92 6.86
CA TYR A 129 3.41 19.42 8.21
C TYR A 129 3.10 18.37 9.29
N PHE A 130 1.93 17.72 9.20
CA PHE A 130 1.56 16.69 10.16
C PHE A 130 2.38 15.41 10.00
N ALA A 131 2.75 15.01 8.77
CA ALA A 131 3.59 13.84 8.55
C ALA A 131 5.03 14.02 9.09
N ASP A 132 5.61 15.22 9.02
CA ASP A 132 6.96 15.54 9.51
C ASP A 132 7.03 15.61 11.06
N SER A 133 5.88 15.65 11.72
CA SER A 133 5.77 15.78 13.18
C SER A 133 5.66 14.43 13.92
N ILE A 134 5.82 13.31 13.22
CA ILE A 134 5.63 11.92 13.72
C ILE A 134 6.98 11.24 13.90
#